data_AF-A0A520IDF8-F1
#
_entry.id   AF-A0A520IDF8-F1
#
_cell.length_a   1.000
_cell.length_b   1.000
_cell.length_c   1.000
_cell.angle_alpha   90.00
_cell.angle_beta   90.00
_cell.angle_gamma   90.00
#
_symmetry.space_group_name_H-M   'P 1'
#
loop_
_entity.id
_entity.type
_entity.pdbx_description
1 polymer ?
#
loop_
_entity_poly.entity_id
_entity_poly.type
_entity_poly.pdbx_seq_one_letter_code
_entity_poly.pdbx_strand_id
1 'polypeptide(L)'
;FASLVSILYYLGIMQFVVRWVGGGIEKVIGVSKVESLCAAANIFVGQSESPLVIRPYLAGLTPAQLFTVMTSGMAGVAGTILAAYASMGIRIDYLLAASFMAAPGGILMAKIIMPDRVTPPEGELALGDLPGESSAGEPMPQATHDEEKPANLIMAAAQGAQTGVRLAVAVGAMVLAFVALVALANGLLGGLGNMIGLPGLSFQGLLGYVFAPIMFLLNVPWSEAGIAGGLFGQKIVLNEFVAYISLGTQQGLSPRTIAVITFSLCGFANFSSIAIQMAVTGSLAPNQRPMIAKLGLRALAAGSLANLMSAALAGLLIG
;
A
#
# COMPACT_ATOMS: atom_id res chain seq x y z
N PHE A 1 -14.06 1.29 -11.77
CA PHE A 1 -13.72 0.34 -10.68
C PHE A 1 -14.31 0.73 -9.33
N ALA A 2 -14.16 1.97 -8.85
CA ALA A 2 -14.72 2.41 -7.55
C ALA A 2 -16.24 2.14 -7.39
N SER A 3 -17.03 2.40 -8.44
CA SER A 3 -18.46 2.06 -8.48
C SER A 3 -18.73 0.55 -8.31
N LEU A 4 -17.95 -0.31 -8.98
CA LEU A 4 -18.06 -1.76 -8.86
C LEU A 4 -17.72 -2.22 -7.43
N VAL A 5 -16.64 -1.71 -6.84
CA VAL A 5 -16.26 -2.04 -5.45
C VAL A 5 -17.37 -1.65 -4.49
N SER A 6 -17.94 -0.44 -4.63
CA SER A 6 -19.07 0.02 -3.82
C SER A 6 -20.30 -0.90 -3.94
N ILE A 7 -20.62 -1.35 -5.16
CA ILE A 7 -21.68 -2.34 -5.41
C ILE A 7 -21.38 -3.65 -4.67
N LEU A 8 -20.16 -4.18 -4.77
CA LEU A 8 -19.80 -5.44 -4.12
C LEU A 8 -19.83 -5.34 -2.59
N TYR A 9 -19.52 -4.17 -2.02
CA TYR A 9 -19.71 -3.89 -0.60
C TYR A 9 -21.19 -3.79 -0.22
N TYR A 10 -22.02 -3.15 -1.04
CA TYR A 10 -23.47 -3.09 -0.81
C TYR A 10 -24.11 -4.47 -0.81
N LEU A 11 -23.67 -5.35 -1.73
CA LEU A 11 -24.16 -6.73 -1.84
C LEU A 11 -23.62 -7.69 -0.78
N GLY A 12 -22.68 -7.28 0.08
CA GLY A 12 -22.09 -8.15 1.10
C GLY A 12 -20.97 -9.08 0.60
N ILE A 13 -20.67 -9.07 -0.70
CA ILE A 13 -19.69 -9.98 -1.33
C ILE A 13 -18.28 -9.67 -0.83
N MET A 14 -17.91 -8.39 -0.77
CA MET A 14 -16.58 -7.98 -0.28
C MET A 14 -16.37 -8.41 1.18
N GLN A 15 -17.40 -8.22 2.02
CA GLN A 15 -17.35 -8.60 3.43
C GLN A 15 -17.18 -10.10 3.59
N PHE A 16 -17.86 -10.90 2.78
CA PHE A 16 -17.70 -12.34 2.77
C PHE A 16 -16.27 -12.75 2.40
N VAL A 17 -15.73 -12.22 1.28
CA VAL A 17 -14.37 -12.55 0.81
C VAL A 17 -13.32 -12.13 1.83
N VAL A 18 -13.40 -10.90 2.36
CA VAL A 18 -12.45 -10.37 3.36
C VAL A 18 -12.48 -11.19 4.65
N ARG A 19 -13.66 -11.64 5.09
CA ARG A 19 -13.78 -12.52 6.27
C ARG A 19 -13.14 -13.87 6.05
N TRP A 20 -13.34 -14.48 4.89
CA TRP A 20 -12.73 -15.77 4.56
C TRP A 20 -11.21 -15.68 4.46
N VAL A 21 -10.70 -14.69 3.72
CA VAL A 21 -9.26 -14.48 3.57
C VAL A 21 -8.63 -14.11 4.91
N GLY A 22 -9.26 -13.22 5.68
CA GLY A 22 -8.81 -12.83 7.02
C GLY A 22 -8.83 -14.00 8.00
N GLY A 23 -9.87 -14.84 8.01
CA GLY A 23 -9.88 -16.05 8.83
C GLY A 23 -8.77 -17.03 8.45
N GLY A 24 -8.46 -17.14 7.15
CA GLY A 24 -7.32 -17.93 6.66
C GLY A 24 -5.97 -17.40 7.15
N ILE A 25 -5.73 -16.09 7.00
CA ILE A 25 -4.50 -15.43 7.46
C ILE A 25 -4.35 -15.56 8.98
N GLU A 26 -5.43 -15.36 9.74
CA GLU A 26 -5.45 -15.49 11.21
C GLU A 26 -5.06 -16.92 11.61
N LYS A 27 -5.69 -17.93 11.00
CA LYS A 27 -5.44 -19.33 11.33
C LYS A 27 -4.03 -19.81 10.96
N VAL A 28 -3.48 -19.33 9.85
CA VAL A 28 -2.17 -19.77 9.35
C VAL A 28 -1.02 -19.03 10.01
N ILE A 29 -1.15 -17.71 10.20
CA ILE A 29 -0.06 -16.86 10.73
C ILE A 29 -0.17 -16.71 12.26
N GLY A 30 -1.37 -16.74 12.82
CA GLY A 30 -1.59 -16.55 14.26
C GLY A 30 -1.59 -15.08 14.72
N VAL A 31 -1.74 -14.13 13.80
CA VAL A 31 -1.94 -12.71 14.14
C VAL A 31 -3.36 -12.46 14.62
N SER A 32 -3.60 -11.32 15.27
CA SER A 32 -4.94 -11.00 15.75
C SER A 32 -5.95 -10.89 14.61
N LYS A 33 -7.22 -11.25 14.89
CA LYS A 33 -8.34 -11.14 13.96
C LYS A 33 -8.46 -9.74 13.33
N VAL A 34 -8.17 -8.70 14.11
CA VAL A 34 -8.23 -7.30 13.66
C VAL A 34 -7.16 -7.02 12.60
N GLU A 35 -5.91 -7.39 12.85
CA GLU A 35 -4.83 -7.20 11.90
C GLU A 35 -5.05 -8.03 10.64
N SER A 36 -5.52 -9.27 10.82
CA SER A 36 -5.79 -10.19 9.72
C SER A 36 -6.90 -9.69 8.79
N LEU A 37 -8.01 -9.21 9.36
CA LEU A 37 -9.11 -8.62 8.59
C LEU A 37 -8.67 -7.35 7.85
N CYS A 38 -7.86 -6.51 8.49
CA CYS A 38 -7.34 -5.30 7.85
C CYS A 38 -6.39 -5.64 6.68
N ALA A 39 -5.49 -6.61 6.88
CA ALA A 39 -4.56 -7.05 5.83
C ALA A 39 -5.30 -7.70 4.66
N ALA A 40 -6.32 -8.53 4.93
CA ALA A 40 -7.17 -9.13 3.91
C ALA A 40 -7.96 -8.06 3.13
N ALA A 41 -8.50 -7.04 3.82
CA ALA A 41 -9.17 -5.92 3.15
C ALA A 41 -8.21 -5.19 2.20
N ASN A 42 -6.96 -4.99 2.61
CA ASN A 42 -5.97 -4.23 1.85
C ASN A 42 -5.51 -4.90 0.53
N ILE A 43 -5.92 -6.15 0.28
CA ILE A 43 -5.75 -6.79 -1.04
C ILE A 43 -6.62 -6.09 -2.10
N PHE A 44 -7.79 -5.58 -1.69
CA PHE A 44 -8.82 -5.06 -2.59
C PHE A 44 -9.01 -3.55 -2.48
N VAL A 45 -8.88 -3.02 -1.27
CA VAL A 45 -9.05 -1.59 -0.96
C VAL A 45 -7.74 -0.97 -0.48
N GLY A 46 -7.63 0.35 -0.57
CA GLY A 46 -6.38 1.06 -0.24
C GLY A 46 -6.19 1.31 1.25
N GLN A 47 -5.03 1.87 1.60
CA GLN A 47 -4.66 2.26 2.97
C GLN A 47 -5.61 3.27 3.66
N SER A 48 -6.43 3.98 2.88
CA SER A 48 -7.47 4.89 3.40
C SER A 48 -8.78 4.18 3.71
N GLU A 49 -8.98 2.99 3.16
CA GLU A 49 -10.26 2.27 3.21
C GLU A 49 -10.17 1.03 4.09
N SER A 50 -9.02 0.33 4.08
CA SER A 50 -8.81 -0.87 4.88
C SER A 50 -8.97 -0.67 6.40
N PRO A 51 -8.56 0.45 7.03
CA PRO A 51 -8.78 0.66 8.46
C PRO A 51 -10.25 0.80 8.85
N LEU A 52 -11.13 1.16 7.91
CA LEU A 52 -12.56 1.33 8.17
C LEU A 52 -13.21 0.01 8.59
N VAL A 53 -12.73 -1.10 8.01
CA VAL A 53 -13.17 -2.48 8.27
C VAL A 53 -12.98 -2.85 9.74
N ILE A 54 -12.06 -2.19 10.44
CA ILE A 54 -11.70 -2.45 11.84
C ILE A 54 -11.91 -1.25 12.75
N ARG A 55 -12.68 -0.24 12.31
CA ARG A 55 -12.80 1.06 12.97
C ARG A 55 -13.00 1.01 14.50
N PRO A 56 -13.91 0.21 15.08
CA PRO A 56 -14.17 0.24 16.53
C PRO A 56 -12.99 -0.25 17.36
N TYR A 57 -12.10 -1.03 16.74
CA TYR A 57 -10.93 -1.59 17.41
C TYR A 57 -9.71 -0.69 17.29
N LEU A 58 -9.67 0.24 16.32
CA LEU A 58 -8.52 1.11 16.06
C LEU A 58 -8.05 1.87 17.30
N ALA A 59 -8.98 2.39 18.10
CA ALA A 59 -8.66 3.17 19.28
C ALA A 59 -7.90 2.36 20.35
N GLY A 60 -8.15 1.05 20.44
CA GLY A 60 -7.56 0.13 21.41
C GLY A 60 -6.38 -0.70 20.88
N LEU A 61 -5.93 -0.47 19.64
CA LEU A 61 -4.80 -1.22 19.10
C LEU A 61 -3.51 -0.91 19.87
N THR A 62 -2.75 -1.96 20.17
CA THR A 62 -1.37 -1.82 20.65
C THR A 62 -0.48 -1.19 19.57
N PRO A 63 0.67 -0.60 19.94
CA PRO A 63 1.61 -0.06 18.95
C PRO A 63 2.03 -1.07 17.88
N ALA A 64 2.22 -2.35 18.24
CA ALA A 64 2.60 -3.41 17.29
C ALA A 64 1.46 -3.76 16.31
N GLN A 65 0.21 -3.78 16.79
CA GLN A 65 -0.95 -4.01 15.93
C GLN A 65 -1.22 -2.83 15.01
N LEU A 66 -1.13 -1.60 15.54
CA LEU A 66 -1.23 -0.39 14.73
C LEU A 66 -0.12 -0.35 13.68
N PHE A 67 1.11 -0.71 14.05
CA PHE A 67 2.23 -0.83 13.13
C PHE A 67 1.94 -1.81 11.98
N THR A 68 1.32 -2.94 12.29
CA THR A 68 0.92 -3.95 11.30
C THR A 68 -0.16 -3.42 10.36
N VAL A 69 -1.17 -2.73 10.87
CA VAL A 69 -2.21 -2.07 10.06
C VAL A 69 -1.60 -1.05 9.11
N MET A 70 -0.72 -0.18 9.63
CA MET A 70 -0.03 0.84 8.83
C MET A 70 0.86 0.22 7.75
N THR A 71 1.67 -0.78 8.12
CA THR A 71 2.59 -1.48 7.22
C THR A 71 1.84 -2.23 6.13
N SER A 72 0.81 -2.99 6.50
CA SER A 72 -0.02 -3.72 5.54
C SER A 72 -0.69 -2.75 4.56
N GLY A 73 -1.19 -1.61 5.05
CA GLY A 73 -1.74 -0.53 4.24
C GLY A 73 -0.77 -0.05 3.16
N MET A 74 0.48 0.24 3.55
CA MET A 74 1.53 0.72 2.65
C MET A 74 2.10 -0.37 1.72
N ALA A 75 2.06 -1.63 2.14
CA ALA A 75 2.52 -2.75 1.32
C ALA A 75 1.60 -2.99 0.12
N GLY A 76 0.29 -2.78 0.27
CA GLY A 76 -0.69 -3.01 -0.79
C GLY A 76 -0.99 -1.77 -1.64
N VAL A 77 -1.85 -1.98 -2.63
CA VAL A 77 -2.45 -0.94 -3.49
C VAL A 77 -3.96 -1.19 -3.59
N ALA A 78 -4.71 -0.11 -3.79
CA ALA A 78 -6.16 -0.21 -3.97
C ALA A 78 -6.51 -0.80 -5.34
N GLY A 79 -7.52 -1.66 -5.39
CA GLY A 79 -8.02 -2.21 -6.67
C GLY A 79 -8.51 -1.12 -7.62
N THR A 80 -8.99 0.02 -7.10
CA THR A 80 -9.39 1.19 -7.89
C THR A 80 -8.23 1.76 -8.71
N ILE A 81 -7.03 1.68 -8.17
CA ILE A 81 -5.80 2.21 -8.73
C ILE A 81 -5.07 1.16 -9.58
N LEU A 82 -5.22 -0.15 -9.26
CA LEU A 82 -4.71 -1.24 -10.10
C LEU A 82 -5.15 -1.14 -11.56
N ALA A 83 -6.43 -0.82 -11.78
CA ALA A 83 -6.97 -0.62 -13.12
C ALA A 83 -6.29 0.55 -13.85
N ALA A 84 -5.89 1.61 -13.12
CA ALA A 84 -5.17 2.73 -13.70
C ALA A 84 -3.75 2.30 -14.13
N TYR A 85 -3.01 1.56 -13.31
CA TYR A 85 -1.70 1.03 -13.72
C TYR A 85 -1.81 0.07 -14.90
N ALA A 86 -2.82 -0.79 -14.94
CA ALA A 86 -3.06 -1.68 -16.08
C ALA A 86 -3.31 -0.88 -17.37
N SER A 87 -4.03 0.25 -17.29
CA SER A 87 -4.24 1.14 -18.44
C SER A 87 -2.96 1.83 -18.94
N MET A 88 -1.90 1.88 -18.11
CA MET A 88 -0.56 2.35 -18.49
C MET A 88 0.28 1.26 -19.18
N GLY A 89 -0.29 0.09 -19.47
CA GLY A 89 0.41 -1.03 -20.10
C GLY A 89 1.12 -1.97 -19.11
N ILE A 90 0.92 -1.77 -17.81
CA ILE A 90 1.48 -2.68 -16.78
C ILE A 90 0.66 -3.98 -16.76
N ARG A 91 1.37 -5.10 -16.70
CA ARG A 91 0.77 -6.44 -16.67
C ARG A 91 -0.15 -6.62 -15.46
N ILE A 92 -1.44 -6.77 -15.74
CA ILE A 92 -2.48 -6.91 -14.71
C ILE A 92 -2.31 -8.17 -13.86
N ASP A 93 -1.76 -9.24 -14.44
CA ASP A 93 -1.48 -10.48 -13.72
C ASP A 93 -0.38 -10.32 -12.68
N TYR A 94 0.65 -9.50 -12.97
CA TYR A 94 1.69 -9.15 -11.98
C TYR A 94 1.12 -8.26 -10.87
N LEU A 95 0.31 -7.28 -11.24
CA LEU A 95 -0.34 -6.37 -10.30
C LEU A 95 -1.27 -7.13 -9.33
N LEU A 96 -2.10 -8.03 -9.84
CA LEU A 96 -2.98 -8.86 -9.02
C LEU A 96 -2.17 -9.78 -8.11
N ALA A 97 -1.16 -10.47 -8.62
CA ALA A 97 -0.29 -11.31 -7.81
C ALA A 97 0.36 -10.51 -6.67
N ALA A 98 0.91 -9.32 -6.97
CA ALA A 98 1.52 -8.45 -5.98
C ALA A 98 0.53 -7.99 -4.89
N SER A 99 -0.72 -7.66 -5.26
CA SER A 99 -1.76 -7.28 -4.29
C SER A 99 -2.09 -8.40 -3.30
N PHE A 100 -2.15 -9.66 -3.76
CA PHE A 100 -2.37 -10.81 -2.87
C PHE A 100 -1.13 -11.09 -2.00
N MET A 101 0.08 -10.95 -2.54
CA MET A 101 1.33 -11.13 -1.79
C MET A 101 1.55 -10.04 -0.73
N ALA A 102 0.99 -8.84 -0.93
CA ALA A 102 1.14 -7.71 -0.02
C ALA A 102 0.53 -7.95 1.37
N ALA A 103 -0.55 -8.73 1.50
CA ALA A 103 -1.17 -9.02 2.78
C ALA A 103 -0.23 -9.83 3.72
N PRO A 104 0.20 -11.06 3.35
CA PRO A 104 1.15 -11.81 4.19
C PRO A 104 2.52 -11.13 4.24
N GLY A 105 2.98 -10.48 3.17
CA GLY A 105 4.27 -9.79 3.15
C GLY A 105 4.32 -8.57 4.07
N GLY A 106 3.24 -7.78 4.10
CA GLY A 106 3.11 -6.64 5.00
C GLY A 106 3.08 -7.08 6.47
N ILE A 107 2.32 -8.14 6.77
CA ILE A 107 2.31 -8.73 8.12
C ILE A 107 3.71 -9.24 8.49
N LEU A 108 4.37 -10.00 7.61
CA LEU A 108 5.69 -10.53 7.87
C LEU A 108 6.69 -9.44 8.23
N MET A 109 6.79 -8.39 7.41
CA MET A 109 7.72 -7.28 7.66
C MET A 109 7.33 -6.50 8.92
N ALA A 110 6.04 -6.32 9.17
CA ALA A 110 5.57 -5.67 10.39
C ALA A 110 6.02 -6.45 11.65
N LYS A 111 5.83 -7.77 11.66
CA LYS A 111 6.14 -8.63 12.81
C LYS A 111 7.63 -8.89 12.99
N ILE A 112 8.43 -8.87 11.92
CA ILE A 112 9.90 -8.89 12.03
C ILE A 112 10.40 -7.61 12.72
N ILE A 113 9.89 -6.45 12.31
CA ILE A 113 10.38 -5.13 12.79
C ILE A 113 9.81 -4.77 14.16
N MET A 114 8.53 -5.08 14.40
CA MET A 114 7.84 -4.83 15.66
C MET A 114 6.97 -6.04 16.00
N PRO A 115 7.56 -7.07 16.62
CA PRO A 115 6.81 -8.24 17.10
C PRO A 115 5.78 -7.83 18.15
N ASP A 116 4.69 -8.60 18.24
CA ASP A 116 3.77 -8.47 19.37
C ASP A 116 4.50 -8.85 20.67
N ARG A 117 4.23 -8.10 21.74
CA ARG A 117 4.77 -8.45 23.05
C ARG A 117 3.96 -9.60 23.64
N VAL A 118 4.67 -10.62 24.12
CA VAL A 118 4.08 -11.84 24.72
C VAL A 118 3.45 -11.56 26.10
N THR A 119 3.78 -10.44 26.74
CA THR A 119 3.18 -10.05 28.02
C THR A 119 1.90 -9.25 27.80
N PRO A 120 0.74 -9.70 28.31
CA PRO A 120 -0.40 -8.82 28.47
C PRO A 120 0.02 -7.63 29.33
N PRO A 121 -0.42 -6.40 29.06
CA PRO A 121 -0.27 -5.30 30.01
C PRO A 121 -0.85 -5.75 31.36
N GLU A 122 -0.15 -5.47 32.46
CA GLU A 122 -0.76 -5.60 33.79
C GLU A 122 -2.00 -4.71 33.83
N GLY A 123 -3.18 -5.34 33.78
CA GLY A 123 -4.47 -4.67 33.96
C GLY A 123 -5.41 -4.57 32.75
N GLU A 124 -5.09 -5.07 31.55
CA GLU A 124 -6.04 -5.02 30.42
C GLU A 124 -6.18 -6.33 29.63
N LEU A 125 -7.39 -6.90 29.79
CA LEU A 125 -8.14 -7.87 29.00
C LEU A 125 -7.33 -8.95 28.27
N ALA A 126 -7.30 -10.13 28.86
CA ALA A 126 -7.43 -11.32 28.05
C ALA A 126 -8.63 -11.11 27.12
N LEU A 127 -8.44 -11.25 25.81
CA LEU A 127 -9.51 -11.67 24.90
C LEU A 127 -9.91 -13.10 25.26
N GLY A 128 -10.30 -13.30 26.52
CA GLY A 128 -11.04 -14.46 26.97
C GLY A 128 -12.43 -14.30 26.44
N ASP A 129 -12.89 -15.35 25.76
CA ASP A 129 -14.27 -15.68 25.50
C ASP A 129 -15.19 -14.47 25.30
N LEU A 130 -15.41 -14.16 24.02
CA LEU A 130 -16.58 -13.45 23.52
C LEU A 130 -17.78 -13.70 24.47
N PRO A 131 -18.38 -12.66 25.08
CA PRO A 131 -19.66 -12.83 25.72
C PRO A 131 -20.68 -13.12 24.61
N GLY A 132 -20.94 -14.41 24.41
CA GLY A 132 -21.93 -14.90 23.47
C GLY A 132 -21.34 -15.50 22.20
N GLU A 133 -21.69 -16.75 21.98
CA GLU A 133 -22.08 -17.22 20.65
C GLU A 133 -23.17 -16.28 20.09
N SER A 134 -22.82 -15.07 19.63
CA SER A 134 -23.71 -14.25 18.82
C SER A 134 -23.51 -14.63 17.36
N SER A 135 -24.36 -15.57 16.93
CA SER A 135 -24.96 -15.69 15.59
C SER A 135 -24.14 -15.20 14.39
N ALA A 136 -23.98 -16.09 13.40
CA ALA A 136 -23.74 -15.74 12.00
C ALA A 136 -24.62 -14.55 11.56
N GLY A 137 -24.07 -13.34 11.55
CA GLY A 137 -24.87 -12.15 11.25
C GLY A 137 -24.32 -10.79 11.68
N GLU A 138 -23.32 -10.69 12.57
CA GLU A 138 -22.86 -9.35 12.98
C GLU A 138 -22.24 -8.58 11.80
N PRO A 139 -22.76 -7.40 11.42
CA PRO A 139 -22.22 -6.61 10.32
C PRO A 139 -20.87 -6.00 10.72
N MET A 140 -19.92 -5.98 9.78
CA MET A 140 -18.67 -5.25 9.93
C MET A 140 -18.99 -3.80 10.35
N PRO A 141 -18.28 -3.23 11.33
CA PRO A 141 -18.48 -1.85 11.70
C PRO A 141 -18.11 -0.94 10.53
N GLN A 142 -19.05 -0.10 10.14
CA GLN A 142 -18.95 0.69 8.91
C GLN A 142 -18.29 2.05 9.17
N ALA A 143 -17.57 2.51 8.17
CA ALA A 143 -16.96 3.82 8.03
C ALA A 143 -17.96 4.98 8.24
N THR A 144 -18.27 5.40 9.47
CA THR A 144 -19.07 6.61 9.70
C THR A 144 -18.24 7.89 9.55
N HIS A 145 -18.08 8.34 8.31
CA HIS A 145 -18.06 9.77 7.99
C HIS A 145 -19.33 10.00 7.17
N ASP A 146 -20.40 10.54 7.76
CA ASP A 146 -21.60 11.14 7.11
C ASP A 146 -22.17 10.52 5.82
N GLU A 147 -21.82 9.28 5.46
CA GLU A 147 -22.31 8.60 4.26
C GLU A 147 -23.44 7.68 4.71
N GLU A 148 -24.67 8.15 4.50
CA GLU A 148 -25.86 7.32 4.58
C GLU A 148 -25.62 6.03 3.78
N LYS A 149 -25.93 4.89 4.41
CA LYS A 149 -25.97 3.60 3.70
C LYS A 149 -26.75 3.79 2.41
N PRO A 150 -26.20 3.40 1.25
CA PRO A 150 -26.92 3.53 0.01
C PRO A 150 -28.25 2.76 0.13
N ALA A 151 -29.36 3.42 -0.18
CA ALA A 151 -30.70 2.86 -0.04
C ALA A 151 -30.97 1.72 -1.05
N ASN A 152 -30.20 1.68 -2.14
CA ASN A 152 -30.31 0.67 -3.17
C ASN A 152 -28.99 0.53 -3.95
N LEU A 153 -28.93 -0.48 -4.81
CA LEU A 153 -27.78 -0.78 -5.66
C LEU A 153 -27.35 0.39 -6.54
N ILE A 154 -28.33 1.17 -7.07
CA ILE A 154 -28.06 2.31 -7.94
C ILE A 154 -27.40 3.43 -7.14
N MET A 155 -27.88 3.70 -5.93
CA MET A 155 -27.28 4.66 -5.02
C MET A 155 -25.85 4.25 -4.65
N ALA A 156 -25.60 2.96 -4.37
CA ALA A 156 -24.26 2.44 -4.09
C ALA A 156 -23.31 2.65 -5.30
N ALA A 157 -23.80 2.36 -6.50
CA ALA A 157 -23.06 2.57 -7.74
C ALA A 157 -22.73 4.06 -7.98
N ALA A 158 -23.71 4.94 -7.74
CA ALA A 158 -23.57 6.39 -7.92
C ALA A 158 -22.61 7.00 -6.89
N GLN A 159 -22.74 6.66 -5.61
CA GLN A 159 -21.80 7.07 -4.55
C GLN A 159 -20.38 6.60 -4.88
N GLY A 160 -20.22 5.32 -5.23
CA GLY A 160 -18.91 4.79 -5.62
C GLY A 160 -18.32 5.46 -6.86
N ALA A 161 -19.15 5.89 -7.81
CA ALA A 161 -18.70 6.68 -8.97
C ALA A 161 -18.24 8.09 -8.55
N GLN A 162 -18.97 8.78 -7.68
CA GLN A 162 -18.58 10.10 -7.16
C GLN A 162 -17.26 10.05 -6.38
N THR A 163 -17.08 9.05 -5.52
CA THR A 163 -15.82 8.79 -4.82
C THR A 163 -14.69 8.52 -5.81
N GLY A 164 -14.96 7.73 -6.85
CA GLY A 164 -14.02 7.49 -7.94
C GLY A 164 -13.59 8.77 -8.68
N VAL A 165 -14.52 9.69 -8.98
CA VAL A 165 -14.20 10.98 -9.62
C VAL A 165 -13.31 11.83 -8.73
N ARG A 166 -13.64 11.96 -7.43
CA ARG A 166 -12.80 12.70 -6.47
C ARG A 166 -11.39 12.14 -6.43
N LEU A 167 -11.26 10.81 -6.37
CA LEU A 167 -9.97 10.14 -6.38
C LEU A 167 -9.20 10.40 -7.68
N ALA A 168 -9.86 10.28 -8.84
CA ALA A 168 -9.23 10.52 -10.14
C ALA A 168 -8.71 11.96 -10.28
N VAL A 169 -9.49 12.96 -9.85
CA VAL A 169 -9.07 14.37 -9.87
C VAL A 169 -7.90 14.60 -8.92
N ALA A 170 -7.96 14.07 -7.70
CA ALA A 170 -6.88 14.19 -6.72
C ALA A 170 -5.57 13.57 -7.24
N VAL A 171 -5.64 12.37 -7.81
CA VAL A 171 -4.48 11.68 -8.41
C VAL A 171 -3.95 12.45 -9.62
N GLY A 172 -4.83 12.92 -10.51
CA GLY A 172 -4.43 13.70 -11.68
C GLY A 172 -3.70 14.99 -11.30
N ALA A 173 -4.22 15.75 -10.33
CA ALA A 173 -3.57 16.96 -9.81
C ALA A 173 -2.22 16.65 -9.16
N MET A 174 -2.15 15.58 -8.35
CA MET A 174 -0.93 15.12 -7.70
C MET A 174 0.16 14.73 -8.71
N VAL A 175 -0.20 13.95 -9.74
CA VAL A 175 0.74 13.52 -10.79
C VAL A 175 1.29 14.73 -11.56
N LEU A 176 0.43 15.67 -11.97
CA LEU A 176 0.86 16.88 -12.67
C LEU A 176 1.86 17.69 -11.84
N ALA A 177 1.56 17.89 -10.56
CA ALA A 177 2.45 18.60 -9.63
C ALA A 177 3.80 17.90 -9.47
N PHE A 178 3.81 16.58 -9.23
CA PHE A 178 5.07 15.86 -9.01
C PHE A 178 5.92 15.72 -10.28
N VAL A 179 5.30 15.54 -11.45
CA VAL A 179 6.05 15.55 -12.73
C VAL A 179 6.73 16.90 -12.93
N ALA A 180 6.04 18.01 -12.65
CA ALA A 180 6.64 19.34 -12.71
C ALA A 180 7.78 19.53 -11.70
N LEU A 181 7.61 19.06 -10.45
CA LEU A 181 8.65 19.13 -9.43
C LEU A 181 9.88 18.29 -9.78
N VAL A 182 9.70 17.10 -10.36
CA VAL A 182 10.80 16.26 -10.85
C VAL A 182 11.52 16.93 -12.01
N ALA A 183 10.78 17.53 -12.95
CA ALA A 183 11.38 18.28 -14.06
C ALA A 183 12.21 19.48 -13.55
N LEU A 184 11.69 20.21 -12.56
CA LEU A 184 12.42 21.29 -11.90
C LEU A 184 13.69 20.77 -11.19
N ALA A 185 13.57 19.70 -10.41
CA ALA A 185 14.71 19.09 -9.73
C ALA A 185 15.78 18.63 -10.72
N ASN A 186 15.39 18.02 -11.84
CA ASN A 186 16.31 17.63 -12.91
C ASN A 186 16.96 18.83 -13.59
N GLY A 187 16.24 19.93 -13.81
CA GLY A 187 16.81 21.16 -14.33
C GLY A 187 17.89 21.76 -13.40
N LEU A 188 17.61 21.79 -12.10
CA LEU A 188 18.55 22.27 -11.07
C LEU A 188 19.76 21.36 -10.93
N LEU A 189 19.54 20.04 -10.81
CA LEU A 189 20.61 19.05 -10.69
C LEU A 189 21.47 18.99 -11.95
N GLY A 190 20.89 19.09 -13.14
CA GLY A 190 21.64 19.17 -14.39
C GLY A 190 22.52 20.41 -14.45
N GLY A 191 22.00 21.57 -14.02
CA GLY A 191 22.78 22.81 -13.90
C GLY A 191 23.95 22.67 -12.94
N LEU A 192 23.70 22.20 -11.73
CA LEU A 192 24.75 21.96 -10.72
C LEU A 192 25.76 20.90 -11.17
N GLY A 193 25.28 19.81 -11.76
CA GLY A 193 26.11 18.73 -12.31
C GLY A 193 27.10 19.25 -13.34
N ASN A 194 26.65 20.09 -14.27
CA ASN A 194 27.53 20.73 -15.25
C ASN A 194 28.60 21.63 -14.59
N MET A 195 28.28 22.30 -13.48
CA MET A 195 29.25 23.14 -12.77
C MET A 195 30.34 22.35 -12.04
N ILE A 196 30.03 21.14 -11.56
CA ILE A 196 30.97 20.28 -10.80
C ILE A 196 31.58 19.15 -11.64
N GLY A 197 31.40 19.16 -12.96
CA GLY A 197 31.96 18.16 -13.87
C GLY A 197 31.23 16.82 -13.89
N LEU A 198 29.97 16.76 -13.44
CA LEU A 198 29.08 15.60 -13.49
C LEU A 198 27.93 15.85 -14.50
N PRO A 199 28.21 15.80 -15.82
CA PRO A 199 27.18 16.01 -16.84
C PRO A 199 26.11 14.90 -16.76
N GLY A 200 24.84 15.28 -16.90
CA GLY A 200 23.71 14.34 -16.88
C GLY A 200 23.21 13.95 -15.48
N LEU A 201 23.62 14.66 -14.43
CA LEU A 201 23.07 14.48 -13.09
C LEU A 201 21.55 14.69 -13.09
N SER A 202 20.82 13.70 -12.59
CA SER A 202 19.36 13.73 -12.48
C SER A 202 18.91 13.17 -11.14
N PHE A 203 17.70 13.54 -10.75
CA PHE A 203 17.03 13.05 -9.56
C PHE A 203 16.90 11.52 -9.59
N GLN A 204 16.48 10.96 -10.74
CA GLN A 204 16.41 9.51 -10.94
C GLN A 204 17.80 8.86 -10.87
N GLY A 205 18.84 9.50 -11.42
CA GLY A 205 20.21 8.99 -11.37
C GLY A 205 20.75 8.89 -9.94
N LEU A 206 20.49 9.90 -9.10
CA LEU A 206 20.86 9.88 -7.69
C LEU A 206 20.18 8.74 -6.93
N LEU A 207 18.87 8.57 -7.12
CA LEU A 207 18.12 7.48 -6.53
C LEU A 207 18.56 6.11 -7.07
N GLY A 208 18.86 6.04 -8.36
CA GLY A 208 19.41 4.86 -9.02
C GLY A 208 20.72 4.41 -8.39
N TYR A 209 21.63 5.35 -8.12
CA TYR A 209 22.88 5.04 -7.42
C TYR A 209 22.64 4.45 -6.01
N VAL A 210 21.70 5.02 -5.26
CA VAL A 210 21.37 4.56 -3.89
C VAL A 210 20.72 3.17 -3.89
N PHE A 211 19.78 2.91 -4.80
CA PHE A 211 18.97 1.69 -4.79
C PHE A 211 19.45 0.60 -5.77
N ALA A 212 20.43 0.87 -6.63
CA ALA A 212 21.00 -0.14 -7.54
C ALA A 212 21.54 -1.38 -6.81
N PRO A 213 22.25 -1.29 -5.66
CA PRO A 213 22.68 -2.48 -4.93
C PRO A 213 21.50 -3.35 -4.48
N ILE A 214 20.39 -2.72 -4.06
CA ILE A 214 19.18 -3.45 -3.66
C ILE A 214 18.56 -4.15 -4.87
N MET A 215 18.46 -3.47 -6.02
CA MET A 215 17.91 -4.09 -7.24
C MET A 215 18.77 -5.24 -7.76
N PHE A 216 20.10 -5.10 -7.66
CA PHE A 216 21.02 -6.17 -8.01
C PHE A 216 20.81 -7.43 -7.13
N LEU A 217 20.59 -7.24 -5.83
CA LEU A 217 20.26 -8.34 -4.91
C LEU A 217 18.91 -9.01 -5.25
N LEU A 218 18.02 -8.32 -5.96
CA LEU A 218 16.75 -8.85 -6.47
C LEU A 218 16.88 -9.48 -7.86
N ASN A 219 18.11 -9.80 -8.27
CA ASN A 219 18.44 -10.47 -9.52
C ASN A 219 18.17 -9.64 -10.79
N VAL A 220 18.24 -8.31 -10.66
CA VAL A 220 18.30 -7.37 -11.80
C VAL A 220 19.75 -7.28 -12.28
N PRO A 221 20.04 -7.42 -13.59
CA PRO A 221 21.38 -7.23 -14.13
C PRO A 221 21.96 -5.86 -13.73
N TRP A 222 23.25 -5.81 -13.42
CA TRP A 222 23.89 -4.55 -12.96
C TRP A 222 23.71 -3.39 -13.94
N SER A 223 23.70 -3.67 -15.25
CA SER A 223 23.45 -2.70 -16.32
C SER A 223 22.05 -2.07 -16.27
N GLU A 224 21.07 -2.76 -15.69
CA GLU A 224 19.68 -2.31 -15.56
C GLU A 224 19.36 -1.83 -14.12
N ALA A 225 20.20 -2.20 -13.15
CA ALA A 225 19.99 -1.93 -11.73
C ALA A 225 19.91 -0.44 -11.39
N GLY A 226 20.65 0.41 -12.10
CA GLY A 226 20.56 1.87 -11.95
C GLY A 226 19.17 2.42 -12.32
N ILE A 227 18.60 1.95 -13.43
CA ILE A 227 17.26 2.36 -13.88
C ILE A 227 16.20 1.81 -12.92
N ALA A 228 16.29 0.52 -12.57
CA ALA A 228 15.37 -0.10 -11.62
C ALA A 228 15.41 0.60 -10.24
N GLY A 229 16.60 0.93 -9.76
CA GLY A 229 16.80 1.63 -8.50
C GLY A 229 16.22 3.05 -8.53
N GLY A 230 16.37 3.75 -9.66
CA GLY A 230 15.81 5.08 -9.85
C GLY A 230 14.29 5.08 -9.76
N LEU A 231 13.64 4.11 -10.41
CA LEU A 231 12.18 3.95 -10.38
C LEU A 231 11.66 3.62 -8.98
N PHE A 232 12.32 2.72 -8.26
CA PHE A 232 11.94 2.38 -6.89
C PHE A 232 12.16 3.54 -5.91
N GLY A 233 13.27 4.26 -6.03
CA GLY A 233 13.50 5.47 -5.25
C GLY A 233 12.46 6.55 -5.55
N GLN A 234 12.07 6.70 -6.82
CA GLN A 234 11.04 7.65 -7.24
C GLN A 234 9.69 7.30 -6.60
N LYS A 235 9.37 6.00 -6.48
CA LYS A 235 8.21 5.52 -5.74
C LYS A 235 8.25 5.89 -4.26
N ILE A 236 9.39 5.72 -3.59
CA ILE A 236 9.54 6.07 -2.16
C ILE A 236 9.39 7.58 -1.94
N VAL A 237 10.05 8.41 -2.76
CA VAL A 237 10.11 9.85 -2.55
C VAL A 237 8.82 10.55 -2.98
N LEU A 238 8.25 10.13 -4.12
CA LEU A 238 7.06 10.74 -4.69
C LEU A 238 5.85 9.84 -4.43
N ASN A 239 5.65 8.85 -5.30
CA ASN A 239 4.66 7.79 -5.22
C ASN A 239 4.87 6.82 -6.38
N GLU A 240 4.22 5.67 -6.27
CA GLU A 240 4.23 4.60 -7.26
C GLU A 240 3.57 4.99 -8.59
N PHE A 241 2.61 5.92 -8.62
CA PHE A 241 1.99 6.41 -9.85
C PHE A 241 3.02 7.07 -10.78
N VAL A 242 3.82 8.01 -10.26
CA VAL A 242 4.85 8.67 -11.07
C VAL A 242 5.90 7.64 -11.50
N ALA A 243 6.25 6.68 -10.63
CA ALA A 243 7.20 5.63 -10.96
C ALA A 243 6.68 4.70 -12.09
N TYR A 244 5.40 4.33 -12.10
CA TYR A 244 4.83 3.53 -13.19
C TYR A 244 4.77 4.29 -14.51
N ILE A 245 4.47 5.59 -14.49
CA ILE A 245 4.55 6.44 -15.70
C ILE A 245 5.99 6.45 -16.23
N SER A 246 6.98 6.64 -15.35
CA SER A 246 8.40 6.62 -15.73
C SER A 246 8.89 5.25 -16.19
N LEU A 247 8.31 4.14 -15.70
CA LEU A 247 8.56 2.80 -16.21
C LEU A 247 8.03 2.65 -17.64
N GLY A 248 6.84 3.16 -17.94
CA GLY A 248 6.22 3.12 -19.26
C GLY A 248 7.03 3.84 -20.35
N THR A 249 7.96 4.73 -19.97
CA THR A 249 8.88 5.39 -20.91
C THR A 249 10.22 4.70 -21.08
N GLN A 250 10.54 3.68 -20.27
CA GLN A 250 11.81 2.95 -20.37
C GLN A 250 11.79 1.97 -21.55
N GLN A 251 12.92 1.87 -22.26
CA GLN A 251 13.12 0.91 -23.34
C GLN A 251 14.35 0.05 -23.06
N GLY A 252 14.39 -1.15 -23.62
CA GLY A 252 15.55 -2.05 -23.55
C GLY A 252 15.75 -2.76 -22.21
N LEU A 253 14.79 -2.68 -21.27
CA LEU A 253 14.80 -3.49 -20.06
C LEU A 253 14.39 -4.93 -20.37
N SER A 254 15.10 -5.90 -19.79
CA SER A 254 14.72 -7.30 -19.88
C SER A 254 13.32 -7.58 -19.31
N PRO A 255 12.56 -8.55 -19.85
CA PRO A 255 11.24 -8.92 -19.32
C PRO A 255 11.26 -9.27 -17.83
N ARG A 256 12.37 -9.86 -17.36
CA ARG A 256 12.62 -10.16 -15.96
C ARG A 256 12.69 -8.89 -15.11
N THR A 257 13.50 -7.92 -15.52
CA THR A 257 13.63 -6.65 -14.78
C THR A 257 12.32 -5.88 -14.77
N ILE A 258 11.56 -5.90 -15.87
CA ILE A 258 10.21 -5.31 -15.89
C ILE A 258 9.32 -5.99 -14.84
N ALA A 259 9.38 -7.31 -14.68
CA ALA A 259 8.65 -8.03 -13.64
C ALA A 259 9.10 -7.59 -12.24
N VAL A 260 10.40 -7.65 -11.93
CA VAL A 260 10.94 -7.25 -10.62
C VAL A 260 10.56 -5.80 -10.27
N ILE A 261 10.71 -4.87 -11.23
CA ILE A 261 10.30 -3.47 -11.03
C ILE A 261 8.80 -3.42 -10.75
N THR A 262 7.97 -4.07 -11.57
CA THR A 262 6.50 -4.05 -11.41
C THR A 262 6.07 -4.47 -10.00
N PHE A 263 6.64 -5.54 -9.44
CA PHE A 263 6.35 -5.98 -8.08
C PHE A 263 6.92 -5.04 -7.00
N SER A 264 8.12 -4.47 -7.22
CA SER A 264 8.74 -3.53 -6.27
C SER A 264 7.97 -2.20 -6.14
N LEU A 265 7.33 -1.77 -7.24
CA LEU A 265 6.53 -0.55 -7.31
C LEU A 265 5.11 -0.76 -6.78
N CYS A 266 4.60 -1.99 -6.78
CA CYS A 266 3.22 -2.30 -6.41
C CYS A 266 2.99 -2.22 -4.90
N GLY A 267 2.92 -0.99 -4.37
CA GLY A 267 2.61 -0.69 -2.98
C GLY A 267 2.60 0.82 -2.74
N PHE A 268 1.76 1.28 -1.81
CA PHE A 268 1.70 2.70 -1.41
C PHE A 268 2.84 3.16 -0.49
N ALA A 269 3.90 2.38 -0.27
CA ALA A 269 5.00 2.77 0.61
C ALA A 269 5.81 3.96 0.07
N ASN A 270 5.46 5.17 0.52
CA ASN A 270 6.07 6.44 0.17
C ASN A 270 5.82 7.50 1.27
N PHE A 271 6.52 8.64 1.23
CA PHE A 271 6.39 9.66 2.30
C PHE A 271 4.98 10.28 2.37
N SER A 272 4.30 10.44 1.24
CA SER A 272 2.94 11.00 1.21
C SER A 272 1.93 10.09 1.91
N SER A 273 2.14 8.78 1.86
CA SER A 273 1.30 7.78 2.53
C SER A 273 1.31 7.89 4.05
N ILE A 274 2.41 8.36 4.66
CA ILE A 274 2.43 8.64 6.10
C ILE A 274 1.39 9.72 6.44
N ALA A 275 1.37 10.80 5.66
CA ALA A 275 0.39 11.88 5.84
C ALA A 275 -1.05 11.40 5.58
N ILE A 276 -1.26 10.56 4.56
CA ILE A 276 -2.56 9.95 4.28
C ILE A 276 -3.04 9.09 5.45
N GLN A 277 -2.18 8.24 6.02
CA GLN A 277 -2.54 7.42 7.18
C GLN A 277 -2.81 8.25 8.43
N MET A 278 -2.05 9.33 8.65
CA MET A 278 -2.33 10.28 9.73
C MET A 278 -3.68 10.99 9.56
N ALA A 279 -4.02 11.37 8.33
CA ALA A 279 -5.29 12.02 8.03
C ALA A 279 -6.46 11.05 8.21
N VAL A 280 -6.37 9.86 7.62
CA VAL A 280 -7.48 8.90 7.54
C VAL A 280 -7.55 8.02 8.78
N THR A 281 -6.52 7.21 9.06
CA THR A 281 -6.53 6.35 10.26
C THR A 281 -6.58 7.19 11.53
N GLY A 282 -5.90 8.33 11.52
CA GLY A 282 -5.96 9.29 12.61
C GLY A 282 -7.29 10.05 12.74
N SER A 283 -8.12 10.19 11.70
CA SER A 283 -9.50 10.71 11.90
C SER A 283 -10.41 9.66 12.53
N LEU A 284 -10.18 8.38 12.23
CA LEU A 284 -10.95 7.25 12.77
C LEU A 284 -10.62 6.97 14.24
N ALA A 285 -9.36 7.16 14.63
CA ALA A 285 -8.89 7.03 16.01
C ALA A 285 -7.98 8.22 16.39
N PRO A 286 -8.55 9.37 16.77
CA PRO A 286 -7.76 10.58 17.09
C PRO A 286 -6.70 10.37 18.16
N ASN A 287 -6.96 9.49 19.14
CA ASN A 287 -6.01 9.12 20.18
C ASN A 287 -4.75 8.42 19.65
N GLN A 288 -4.82 7.78 18.47
CA GLN A 288 -3.71 7.08 17.85
C GLN A 288 -2.85 7.97 16.94
N ARG A 289 -3.28 9.21 16.61
CA ARG A 289 -2.53 10.14 15.74
C ARG A 289 -1.05 10.30 16.10
N PRO A 290 -0.67 10.50 17.39
CA PRO A 290 0.75 10.63 17.75
C PRO A 290 1.53 9.34 17.50
N MET A 291 0.91 8.18 17.69
CA MET A 291 1.53 6.88 17.46
C MET A 291 1.74 6.64 15.96
N ILE A 292 0.75 6.96 15.12
CA ILE A 292 0.84 6.88 13.66
C ILE A 292 2.01 7.74 13.16
N ALA A 293 2.11 9.00 13.62
CA ALA A 293 3.23 9.88 13.27
C ALA A 293 4.59 9.27 13.66
N LYS A 294 4.70 8.74 14.89
CA LYS A 294 5.94 8.13 15.39
C LYS A 294 6.37 6.88 14.61
N LEU A 295 5.40 6.09 14.14
CA LEU A 295 5.64 4.84 13.44
C LEU A 295 5.77 4.99 11.92
N GLY A 296 5.35 6.12 11.34
CA GLY A 296 5.23 6.33 9.90
C GLY A 296 6.45 5.93 9.07
N LEU A 297 7.65 6.40 9.45
CA LEU A 297 8.88 6.07 8.71
C LEU A 297 9.23 4.58 8.80
N ARG A 298 8.98 3.94 9.96
CA ARG A 298 9.20 2.50 10.12
C ARG A 298 8.19 1.71 9.29
N ALA A 299 6.93 2.16 9.22
CA ALA A 299 5.88 1.50 8.45
C ALA A 299 6.13 1.62 6.94
N LEU A 300 6.63 2.77 6.49
CA LEU A 300 7.08 2.98 5.11
C LEU A 300 8.22 2.02 4.76
N ALA A 301 9.23 1.91 5.62
CA ALA A 301 10.34 0.98 5.40
C ALA A 301 9.84 -0.47 5.36
N ALA A 302 8.98 -0.88 6.30
CA ALA A 302 8.41 -2.22 6.36
C ALA A 302 7.54 -2.54 5.11
N GLY A 303 6.69 -1.60 4.68
CA GLY A 303 5.88 -1.74 3.47
C GLY A 303 6.74 -1.83 2.21
N SER A 304 7.82 -1.03 2.13
CA SER A 304 8.78 -1.09 1.04
C SER A 304 9.49 -2.44 1.00
N LEU A 305 9.93 -2.96 2.15
CA LEU A 305 10.54 -4.29 2.25
C LEU A 305 9.56 -5.40 1.84
N ALA A 306 8.27 -5.26 2.14
CA ALA A 306 7.25 -6.20 1.68
C ALA A 306 7.15 -6.20 0.14
N ASN A 307 7.19 -5.03 -0.50
CA ASN A 307 7.20 -4.94 -1.97
C ASN A 307 8.48 -5.53 -2.58
N LEU A 308 9.65 -5.24 -1.98
CA LEU A 308 10.92 -5.80 -2.42
C LEU A 308 10.97 -7.32 -2.26
N MET A 309 10.38 -7.87 -1.19
CA MET A 309 10.26 -9.31 -1.00
C MET A 309 9.38 -9.94 -2.10
N SER A 310 8.23 -9.32 -2.40
CA SER A 310 7.39 -9.77 -3.51
C SER A 310 8.13 -9.72 -4.85
N ALA A 311 8.95 -8.69 -5.05
CA ALA A 311 9.81 -8.56 -6.22
C ALA A 311 10.91 -9.63 -6.28
N ALA A 312 11.50 -10.01 -5.15
CA ALA A 312 12.47 -11.09 -5.04
C ALA A 312 11.86 -12.44 -5.47
N LEU A 313 10.65 -12.72 -4.97
CA LEU A 313 9.90 -13.92 -5.32
C LEU A 313 9.54 -13.95 -6.80
N ALA A 314 9.07 -12.83 -7.35
CA ALA A 314 8.81 -12.69 -8.78
C ALA A 314 10.09 -12.90 -9.61
N GLY A 315 11.22 -12.30 -9.21
CA GLY A 315 12.50 -12.46 -9.91
C GLY A 315 13.06 -13.89 -9.86
N LEU A 316 12.67 -14.69 -8.86
CA LEU A 316 13.04 -16.10 -8.73
C LEU A 316 12.14 -17.01 -9.60
N LEU A 317 10.84 -16.72 -9.68
CA LEU A 317 9.86 -17.54 -10.40
C LEU A 317 9.75 -17.18 -11.88
N ILE A 318 10.09 -15.94 -12.24
CA ILE A 318 10.04 -15.40 -13.59
C ILE A 318 11.50 -15.24 -14.03
N GLY A 319 12.07 -16.34 -14.53
CA GLY A 319 13.43 -16.45 -15.03
C GLY A 319 13.47 -17.36 -16.24
#